data_AF-A0A7X5EB95-F1
#
_entry.id   AF-A0A7X5EB95-F1
#
_cell.length_a   1.000
_cell.length_b   1.000
_cell.length_c   1.000
_cell.angle_alpha   90.00
_cell.angle_beta   90.00
_cell.angle_gamma   90.00
#
_symmetry.space_group_name_H-M   'P 1'
#
loop_
_entity.id
_entity.type
_entity.pdbx_description
1 polymer ?
#
loop_
_entity_poly.entity_id
_entity_poly.type
_entity_poly.pdbx_seq_one_letter_code
_entity_poly.pdbx_strand_id
1 'polypeptide(L)'
;MKIVDYEKVQKLSTDNVFLIDGESGTKGILAGDLAKALVGLLNSEQFISGVNLSELPQINALSANDKILVGTSAGNKAIAANDVLFAVLDEFATVEMRRNIFRGKNLGPALTAAQKVEIKAGTFKGFFVGDYWTVGDNIWRIVDINYWLNCGDTSCTTPHLVIMPDAVLYNAQMNETNITTGGYVGSKMYTTNLENAKTLVNAAFGAVNILNHRELLVNAVSNGYPSAGAWYDSKVELPNEIMMYGTYVHTPAGNGTTVPYRYTIDKTQLALMRLYPRFINPHRQNQWLRDVVSGANFAYVNYLGYTSGYHAASDSLGVRPVFGVVG
;
A
#
# COMPACT_ATOMS: atom_id res chain seq x y z
N MET A 1 33.94 53.51 37.17
CA MET A 1 34.16 52.05 37.25
C MET A 1 34.28 51.54 35.82
N LYS A 2 35.43 51.01 35.43
CA LYS A 2 35.61 50.39 34.11
C LYS A 2 34.85 49.06 34.10
N ILE A 3 34.46 48.57 32.93
CA ILE A 3 33.73 47.30 32.82
C ILE A 3 34.54 46.10 33.37
N VAL A 4 35.88 46.24 33.38
CA VAL A 4 36.83 45.25 33.93
C VAL A 4 36.91 45.25 35.46
N ASP A 5 36.35 46.27 36.12
CA ASP A 5 36.37 46.40 37.59
C ASP A 5 35.17 45.67 38.24
N TYR A 6 34.21 45.18 37.44
CA TYR A 6 33.07 44.42 37.94
C TYR A 6 33.44 42.95 38.16
N GLU A 7 32.90 42.35 39.22
CA GLU A 7 33.00 40.91 39.45
C GLU A 7 32.39 40.11 38.30
N LYS A 8 33.07 39.02 37.90
CA LYS A 8 32.58 38.16 36.82
C LYS A 8 31.47 37.25 37.32
N VAL A 9 30.33 37.28 36.63
CA VAL A 9 29.23 36.36 36.86
C VAL A 9 29.60 34.98 36.32
N GLN A 10 29.51 33.94 37.16
CA GLN A 10 29.80 32.55 36.74
C GLN A 10 28.58 31.77 36.25
N LYS A 11 27.36 32.23 36.59
CA LYS A 11 26.09 31.66 36.13
C LYS A 11 25.06 32.78 35.93
N LEU A 12 24.34 32.71 34.82
CA LEU A 12 23.23 33.62 34.54
C LEU A 12 21.93 33.08 35.15
N SER A 13 21.10 33.97 35.68
CA SER A 13 19.66 33.73 35.88
C SER A 13 18.88 34.16 34.64
N THR A 14 17.67 33.63 34.45
CA THR A 14 16.80 34.01 33.33
C THR A 14 16.50 35.50 33.27
N ASP A 15 16.56 36.17 34.42
CA ASP A 15 16.10 37.55 34.61
C ASP A 15 17.26 38.56 34.54
N ASN A 16 18.51 38.10 34.36
CA ASN A 16 19.62 39.01 34.14
C ASN A 16 19.40 39.82 32.86
N VAL A 17 19.67 41.11 32.89
CA VAL A 17 19.48 42.01 31.75
C VAL A 17 20.82 42.21 31.03
N PHE A 18 20.82 41.96 29.74
CA PHE A 18 21.89 42.33 28.82
C PHE A 18 21.49 43.58 28.06
N LEU A 19 22.43 44.51 27.91
CA LEU A 19 22.25 45.66 27.04
C LEU A 19 22.76 45.30 25.64
N ILE A 20 21.91 45.47 24.64
CA ILE A 20 22.25 45.34 23.24
C ILE A 20 22.21 46.73 22.62
N ASP A 21 23.32 47.14 22.04
CA ASP A 21 23.41 48.38 21.29
C ASP A 21 23.26 48.12 19.79
N GLY A 22 22.53 48.98 19.09
CA GLY A 22 22.24 48.81 17.67
C GLY A 22 21.66 50.08 17.03
N GLU A 23 21.27 50.01 15.76
CA GLU A 23 20.81 51.18 14.98
C GLU A 23 19.60 51.91 15.58
N SER A 24 18.83 51.24 16.45
CA SER A 24 17.70 51.83 17.19
C SER A 24 18.05 52.25 18.63
N GLY A 25 19.33 52.41 18.96
CA GLY A 25 19.85 52.73 20.28
C GLY A 25 19.97 51.50 21.21
N THR A 26 20.46 51.75 22.43
CA THR A 26 20.68 50.71 23.44
C THR A 26 19.37 50.22 24.04
N LYS A 27 19.12 48.91 23.98
CA LYS A 27 17.93 48.25 24.55
C LYS A 27 18.34 47.12 25.49
N GLY A 28 17.50 46.84 26.49
CA GLY A 28 17.68 45.68 27.37
C GLY A 28 17.01 44.43 26.79
N ILE A 29 17.63 43.26 26.99
CA ILE A 29 17.03 41.95 26.78
C ILE A 29 17.32 41.06 28.00
N LEU A 30 16.36 40.23 28.40
CA LEU A 30 16.56 39.26 29.46
C LEU A 30 17.45 38.11 28.96
N ALA A 31 18.26 37.52 29.83
CA ALA A 31 19.15 36.41 29.50
C ALA A 31 18.38 35.23 28.90
N GLY A 32 17.20 34.91 29.45
CA GLY A 32 16.34 33.85 28.93
C GLY A 32 15.81 34.15 27.52
N ASP A 33 15.49 35.40 27.22
CA ASP A 33 14.99 35.80 25.90
C ASP A 33 16.13 35.94 24.90
N LEU A 34 17.31 36.38 25.34
CA LEU A 34 18.54 36.36 24.55
C LEU A 34 18.90 34.93 24.17
N ALA A 35 18.85 33.98 25.09
CA ALA A 35 19.11 32.56 24.81
C ALA A 35 18.15 32.02 23.72
N LYS A 36 16.84 32.30 23.83
CA LYS A 36 15.85 31.91 22.80
C LYS A 36 16.14 32.58 21.46
N ALA A 37 16.42 33.88 21.45
CA ALA A 37 16.72 34.64 20.24
C ALA A 37 17.97 34.09 19.54
N LEU A 38 19.02 33.79 20.31
CA LEU A 38 20.25 33.19 19.79
C LEU A 38 19.99 31.80 19.18
N VAL A 39 19.21 30.93 19.84
CA VAL A 39 18.84 29.63 19.25
C VAL A 39 18.15 29.79 17.89
N GLY A 40 17.31 30.83 17.74
CA GLY A 40 16.68 31.17 16.46
C GLY A 40 17.64 31.62 15.37
N LEU A 41 18.86 32.04 15.71
CA LEU A 41 19.91 32.44 14.77
C LEU A 41 20.85 31.29 14.39
N LEU A 42 20.86 30.17 15.13
CA LEU A 42 21.78 29.05 14.88
C LEU A 42 21.21 28.07 13.85
N ASN A 43 22.09 27.56 12.97
CA ASN A 43 21.78 26.38 12.16
C ASN A 43 21.92 25.07 13.00
N SER A 44 21.59 23.91 12.42
CA SER A 44 21.65 22.63 13.13
C SER A 44 23.05 22.29 13.63
N GLU A 45 24.07 22.52 12.81
CA GLU A 45 25.46 22.21 13.14
C GLU A 45 25.93 23.05 14.33
N GLN A 46 25.66 24.37 14.29
CA GLN A 46 26.01 25.29 15.36
C GLN A 46 25.27 24.95 16.66
N PHE A 47 23.97 24.65 16.59
CA PHE A 47 23.19 24.28 17.76
C PHE A 47 23.74 22.99 18.40
N ILE A 48 23.95 21.93 17.61
CA ILE A 48 24.42 20.63 18.11
C ILE A 48 25.85 20.71 18.66
N SER A 49 26.73 21.53 18.07
CA SER A 49 28.08 21.74 18.60
C SER A 49 28.10 22.31 20.03
N GLY A 50 27.04 23.01 20.42
CA GLY A 50 26.85 23.54 21.77
C GLY A 50 26.19 22.56 22.76
N VAL A 51 25.73 21.38 22.31
CA VAL A 51 25.05 20.38 23.14
C VAL A 51 25.97 19.19 23.38
N ASN A 52 26.31 18.91 24.65
CA ASN A 52 27.05 17.70 25.00
C ASN A 52 26.11 16.49 25.09
N LEU A 53 25.98 15.72 24.00
CA LEU A 53 25.08 14.57 23.92
C LEU A 53 25.37 13.49 24.99
N SER A 54 26.60 13.37 25.50
CA SER A 54 26.94 12.36 26.52
C SER A 54 26.41 12.68 27.91
N GLU A 55 26.00 13.93 28.15
CA GLU A 55 25.44 14.37 29.44
C GLU A 55 23.90 14.34 29.45
N LEU A 56 23.27 14.07 28.31
CA LEU A 56 21.82 13.99 28.21
C LEU A 56 21.31 12.67 28.82
N PRO A 57 20.21 12.71 29.60
CA PRO A 57 19.54 11.50 30.05
C PRO A 57 19.10 10.65 28.85
N GLN A 58 19.47 9.37 28.85
CA GLN A 58 19.02 8.43 27.82
C GLN A 58 17.55 8.09 28.01
N ILE A 59 16.78 8.15 26.92
CA ILE A 59 15.44 7.58 26.83
C ILE A 59 15.47 6.30 25.99
N ASN A 60 14.59 5.34 26.29
CA ASN A 60 14.49 4.07 25.56
C ASN A 60 13.14 3.90 24.83
N ALA A 61 12.29 4.92 24.85
CA ALA A 61 10.99 4.93 24.18
C ALA A 61 10.64 6.35 23.74
N LEU A 62 10.01 6.47 22.58
CA LEU A 62 9.41 7.71 22.08
C LEU A 62 7.91 7.75 22.41
N SER A 63 7.39 8.93 22.69
CA SER A 63 5.97 9.24 22.77
C SER A 63 5.46 9.86 21.47
N ALA A 64 4.15 9.80 21.21
CA ALA A 64 3.55 10.45 20.04
C ALA A 64 3.68 11.99 20.07
N ASN A 65 3.92 12.57 21.25
CA ASN A 65 4.13 14.01 21.42
C ASN A 65 5.59 14.41 21.16
N ASP A 66 6.51 13.45 21.12
CA ASP A 66 7.91 13.72 20.93
C ASP A 66 8.18 14.20 19.50
N LYS A 67 9.12 15.12 19.39
CA LYS A 67 9.60 15.66 18.12
C LYS A 67 11.07 15.36 17.96
N ILE A 68 11.47 15.00 16.75
CA ILE A 68 12.86 14.86 16.36
C ILE A 68 13.26 16.12 15.58
N LEU A 69 14.39 16.71 15.98
CA LEU A 69 14.98 17.84 15.27
C LEU A 69 15.59 17.36 13.95
N VAL A 70 15.29 18.05 12.87
CA VAL A 70 15.81 17.78 11.53
C VAL A 70 16.42 19.05 10.99
N GLY A 71 17.70 18.99 10.64
CA GLY A 71 18.36 20.06 9.90
C GLY A 71 17.96 20.03 8.44
N THR A 72 17.45 21.16 7.94
CA THR A 72 17.10 21.33 6.52
C THR A 72 17.83 22.55 5.96
N SER A 73 17.87 22.67 4.63
CA SER A 73 18.38 23.88 3.96
C SER A 73 17.58 25.14 4.34
N ALA A 74 16.33 24.99 4.77
CA ALA A 74 15.48 26.07 5.29
C ALA A 74 15.57 26.25 6.82
N GLY A 75 16.65 25.75 7.43
CA GLY A 75 16.92 25.79 8.87
C GLY A 75 16.39 24.58 9.65
N ASN A 76 16.40 24.69 10.97
CA ASN A 76 15.99 23.62 11.87
C ASN A 76 14.46 23.43 11.83
N LYS A 77 14.01 22.20 11.62
CA LYS A 77 12.60 21.79 11.62
C LYS A 77 12.38 20.65 12.60
N ALA A 78 11.13 20.37 12.92
CA ALA A 78 10.73 19.26 13.76
C ALA A 78 9.86 18.28 12.96
N ILE A 79 10.09 16.99 13.14
CA ILE A 79 9.20 15.92 12.66
C ILE A 79 8.64 15.17 13.87
N ALA A 80 7.39 14.73 13.79
CA ALA A 80 6.77 13.95 14.86
C ALA A 80 7.37 12.53 14.92
N ALA A 81 7.56 12.00 16.12
CA ALA A 81 8.16 10.66 16.30
C ALA A 81 7.42 9.55 15.52
N ASN A 82 6.10 9.63 15.43
CA ASN A 82 5.25 8.69 14.67
C ASN A 82 5.43 8.80 13.14
N ASP A 83 5.92 9.93 12.64
CA ASP A 83 6.12 10.17 11.21
C ASP A 83 7.55 9.83 10.75
N VAL A 84 8.52 9.85 11.66
CA VAL A 84 9.97 9.72 11.35
C VAL A 84 10.28 8.47 10.55
N LEU A 85 9.85 7.30 11.03
CA LEU A 85 10.22 6.02 10.42
C LEU A 85 9.86 5.99 8.94
N PHE A 86 8.62 6.37 8.61
CA PHE A 86 8.15 6.34 7.24
C PHE A 86 8.63 7.53 6.41
N ALA A 87 8.89 8.70 6.99
CA ALA A 87 9.53 9.80 6.26
C ALA A 87 10.94 9.43 5.80
N VAL A 88 11.71 8.77 6.69
CA VAL A 88 13.06 8.28 6.40
C VAL A 88 13.02 7.18 5.35
N LEU A 89 12.16 6.15 5.54
CA LEU A 89 11.97 5.10 4.53
C LEU A 89 11.51 5.67 3.19
N ASP A 90 10.62 6.66 3.17
CA ASP A 90 10.08 7.18 1.92
C ASP A 90 11.13 7.86 1.03
N GLU A 91 12.25 8.31 1.61
CA GLU A 91 13.30 8.96 0.85
C GLU A 91 14.22 7.96 0.11
N PHE A 92 14.52 6.81 0.72
CA PHE A 92 15.48 5.85 0.15
C PHE A 92 14.93 4.45 -0.14
N ALA A 93 13.72 4.10 0.33
CA ALA A 93 13.19 2.75 0.15
C ALA A 93 13.00 2.46 -1.33
N THR A 94 13.62 1.36 -1.78
CA THR A 94 13.40 0.83 -3.12
C THR A 94 11.97 0.29 -3.25
N VAL A 95 11.54 0.02 -4.48
CA VAL A 95 10.23 -0.59 -4.75
C VAL A 95 10.09 -1.94 -4.01
N GLU A 96 11.17 -2.73 -3.97
CA GLU A 96 11.22 -4.00 -3.27
C GLU A 96 11.03 -3.81 -1.76
N MET A 97 11.66 -2.79 -1.15
CA MET A 97 11.44 -2.50 0.26
C MET A 97 10.00 -2.08 0.54
N ARG A 98 9.43 -1.21 -0.31
CA ARG A 98 8.03 -0.76 -0.21
C ARG A 98 7.03 -1.91 -0.33
N ARG A 99 7.38 -2.92 -1.14
CA ARG A 99 6.64 -4.17 -1.30
C ARG A 99 6.73 -5.10 -0.07
N ASN A 100 7.77 -4.97 0.76
CA ASN A 100 8.04 -5.86 1.89
C ASN A 100 7.77 -5.23 3.27
N ILE A 101 7.39 -3.95 3.34
CA ILE A 101 7.11 -3.24 4.59
C ILE A 101 5.63 -2.86 4.63
N PHE A 102 4.92 -3.31 5.66
CA PHE A 102 3.55 -2.90 5.90
C PHE A 102 3.49 -1.56 6.64
N ARG A 103 2.64 -0.66 6.15
CA ARG A 103 2.39 0.64 6.80
C ARG A 103 0.93 0.80 7.24
N GLY A 104 -0.02 0.59 6.34
CA GLY A 104 -1.44 0.71 6.70
C GLY A 104 -1.94 2.15 6.85
N LYS A 105 -1.38 3.10 6.10
CA LYS A 105 -1.79 4.52 6.14
C LYS A 105 -2.99 4.77 5.23
N ASN A 106 -3.94 5.59 5.70
CA ASN A 106 -4.97 6.17 4.83
C ASN A 106 -4.34 7.26 3.94
N LEU A 107 -4.40 7.06 2.63
CA LEU A 107 -3.86 7.92 1.58
C LEU A 107 -4.83 9.04 1.17
N GLY A 108 -6.02 9.06 1.75
CA GLY A 108 -7.05 10.07 1.53
C GLY A 108 -8.30 9.53 0.84
N PRO A 109 -9.23 10.44 0.50
CA PRO A 109 -10.53 10.07 -0.04
C PRO A 109 -10.55 9.79 -1.56
N ALA A 110 -9.44 10.02 -2.26
CA ALA A 110 -9.31 9.82 -3.70
C ALA A 110 -7.84 9.75 -4.13
N LEU A 111 -7.59 9.21 -5.33
CA LEU A 111 -6.27 9.22 -5.98
C LEU A 111 -5.92 10.64 -6.47
N THR A 112 -4.90 11.25 -5.87
CA THR A 112 -4.51 12.65 -6.18
C THR A 112 -3.57 12.76 -7.38
N ALA A 113 -3.43 13.96 -7.94
CA ALA A 113 -2.48 14.22 -9.03
C ALA A 113 -1.02 13.97 -8.62
N ALA A 114 -0.64 14.33 -7.38
CA ALA A 114 0.71 14.06 -6.87
C ALA A 114 0.97 12.55 -6.71
N GLN A 115 -0.02 11.81 -6.20
CA GLN A 115 0.03 10.36 -6.10
C GLN A 115 0.22 9.70 -7.48
N LYS A 116 -0.49 10.18 -8.50
CA LYS A 116 -0.33 9.72 -9.88
C LYS A 116 1.08 9.94 -10.42
N VAL A 117 1.69 11.08 -10.16
CA VAL A 117 3.08 11.35 -10.59
C VAL A 117 4.06 10.31 -10.06
N GLU A 118 3.97 9.97 -8.77
CA GLU A 118 4.87 8.99 -8.15
C GLU A 118 4.62 7.55 -8.63
N ILE A 119 3.36 7.19 -8.91
CA ILE A 119 3.04 5.89 -9.53
C ILE A 119 3.63 5.84 -10.94
N LYS A 120 3.38 6.87 -11.76
CA LYS A 120 3.88 6.93 -13.15
C LYS A 120 5.40 6.91 -13.23
N ALA A 121 6.08 7.56 -12.29
CA ALA A 121 7.53 7.57 -12.19
C ALA A 121 8.11 6.19 -11.80
N GLY A 122 7.30 5.29 -11.24
CA GLY A 122 7.74 4.00 -10.73
C GLY A 122 8.60 4.08 -9.47
N THR A 123 8.72 5.26 -8.87
CA THR A 123 9.39 5.51 -7.58
C THR A 123 8.53 5.04 -6.42
N PHE A 124 7.20 5.16 -6.57
CA PHE A 124 6.19 4.90 -5.54
C PHE A 124 6.48 5.62 -4.21
N LYS A 125 7.10 6.81 -4.26
CA LYS A 125 7.20 7.66 -3.06
C LYS A 125 5.80 7.95 -2.54
N GLY A 126 5.66 7.94 -1.22
CA GLY A 126 4.40 8.02 -0.53
C GLY A 126 3.61 6.71 -0.43
N PHE A 127 4.03 5.60 -1.03
CA PHE A 127 3.30 4.32 -1.01
C PHE A 127 4.09 3.16 -0.42
N PHE A 128 3.40 2.36 0.37
CA PHE A 128 3.83 1.09 0.94
C PHE A 128 2.69 0.07 0.86
N VAL A 129 3.03 -1.21 0.85
CA VAL A 129 2.02 -2.26 0.92
C VAL A 129 1.17 -2.12 2.18
N GLY A 130 -0.13 -2.35 2.03
CA GLY A 130 -1.12 -2.19 3.09
C GLY A 130 -1.67 -0.78 3.23
N ASP A 131 -1.07 0.26 2.64
CA ASP A 131 -1.73 1.56 2.55
C ASP A 131 -3.03 1.48 1.75
N TYR A 132 -3.91 2.46 1.94
CA TYR A 132 -5.25 2.38 1.37
C TYR A 132 -5.87 3.75 1.13
N TRP A 133 -6.84 3.80 0.22
CA TRP A 133 -7.78 4.91 0.11
C TRP A 133 -9.12 4.54 0.73
N THR A 134 -9.84 5.55 1.23
CA THR A 134 -11.25 5.39 1.62
C THR A 134 -12.10 6.18 0.63
N VAL A 135 -12.66 5.50 -0.37
CA VAL A 135 -13.45 6.14 -1.44
C VAL A 135 -14.90 5.67 -1.33
N GLY A 136 -15.79 6.60 -0.99
CA GLY A 136 -17.15 6.24 -0.55
C GLY A 136 -17.09 5.35 0.69
N ASP A 137 -17.89 4.28 0.70
CA ASP A 137 -17.94 3.32 1.80
C ASP A 137 -16.87 2.22 1.72
N ASN A 138 -16.03 2.25 0.68
CA ASN A 138 -15.06 1.20 0.40
C ASN A 138 -13.63 1.59 0.82
N ILE A 139 -12.94 0.66 1.48
CA ILE A 139 -11.50 0.72 1.70
C ILE A 139 -10.83 -0.01 0.53
N TRP A 140 -9.96 0.70 -0.20
CA TRP A 140 -9.21 0.17 -1.34
C TRP A 140 -7.72 0.09 -0.99
N ARG A 141 -7.22 -1.13 -0.81
CA ARG A 141 -5.90 -1.37 -0.21
C ARG A 141 -4.87 -1.81 -1.24
N ILE A 142 -3.66 -1.29 -1.11
CA ILE A 142 -2.49 -1.74 -1.85
C ILE A 142 -2.11 -3.13 -1.35
N VAL A 143 -2.31 -4.14 -2.20
CA VAL A 143 -1.99 -5.54 -1.90
C VAL A 143 -0.65 -5.99 -2.49
N ASP A 144 -0.15 -5.27 -3.50
CA ASP A 144 1.16 -5.50 -4.11
C ASP A 144 1.60 -4.26 -4.92
N ILE A 145 2.84 -4.24 -5.41
CA ILE A 145 3.42 -3.19 -6.25
C ILE A 145 4.14 -3.87 -7.43
N ASN A 146 3.85 -3.43 -8.65
CA ASN A 146 4.45 -3.96 -9.89
C ASN A 146 4.32 -5.49 -10.09
N TYR A 147 3.24 -6.09 -9.58
CA TYR A 147 3.05 -7.54 -9.62
C TYR A 147 3.06 -8.12 -11.05
N TRP A 148 2.50 -7.40 -12.02
CA TRP A 148 2.43 -7.82 -13.42
C TRP A 148 3.56 -7.25 -14.30
N LEU A 149 4.53 -6.54 -13.72
CA LEU A 149 5.62 -5.96 -14.50
C LEU A 149 6.42 -7.07 -15.21
N ASN A 150 6.72 -6.88 -16.49
CA ASN A 150 7.35 -7.85 -17.38
C ASN A 150 6.60 -9.19 -17.53
N CYS A 151 5.29 -9.19 -17.30
CA CYS A 151 4.41 -10.33 -17.55
C CYS A 151 3.53 -10.07 -18.79
N GLY A 152 2.96 -11.14 -19.36
CA GLY A 152 2.10 -11.08 -20.55
C GLY A 152 2.70 -11.76 -21.80
N ASP A 153 1.86 -12.08 -22.79
CA ASP A 153 2.32 -12.33 -24.18
C ASP A 153 2.88 -11.06 -24.82
N THR A 154 2.38 -9.91 -24.38
CA THR A 154 3.02 -8.61 -24.53
C THR A 154 3.44 -8.11 -23.16
N SER A 155 4.72 -7.80 -23.00
CA SER A 155 5.30 -7.37 -21.72
C SER A 155 4.62 -6.12 -21.18
N CYS A 156 4.08 -6.21 -19.96
CA CYS A 156 3.62 -5.04 -19.21
C CYS A 156 4.84 -4.24 -18.71
N THR A 157 4.98 -2.99 -19.16
CA THR A 157 6.09 -2.10 -18.76
C THR A 157 5.62 -0.93 -17.90
N THR A 158 4.31 -0.82 -17.64
CA THR A 158 3.72 0.31 -16.94
C THR A 158 3.83 0.10 -15.42
N PRO A 159 4.48 1.02 -14.68
CA PRO A 159 4.48 0.96 -13.22
C PRO A 159 3.06 1.06 -12.64
N HIS A 160 2.75 0.22 -11.66
CA HIS A 160 1.40 0.14 -11.10
C HIS A 160 1.39 -0.31 -9.63
N LEU A 161 0.38 0.15 -8.91
CA LEU A 161 -0.02 -0.41 -7.61
C LEU A 161 -1.09 -1.48 -7.84
N VAL A 162 -1.04 -2.60 -7.12
CA VAL A 162 -2.08 -3.62 -7.17
C VAL A 162 -3.04 -3.40 -6.02
N ILE A 163 -4.33 -3.28 -6.33
CA ILE A 163 -5.37 -2.89 -5.39
C ILE A 163 -6.42 -4.00 -5.27
N MET A 164 -6.91 -4.19 -4.05
CA MET A 164 -8.15 -4.92 -3.78
C MET A 164 -9.00 -4.11 -2.78
N PRO A 165 -10.34 -4.13 -2.88
CA PRO A 165 -11.17 -3.63 -1.80
C PRO A 165 -10.98 -4.52 -0.56
N ASP A 166 -11.15 -4.01 0.66
CA ASP A 166 -11.07 -4.87 1.85
C ASP A 166 -12.28 -5.82 1.91
N ALA A 167 -13.48 -5.31 1.63
CA ALA A 167 -14.73 -6.09 1.63
C ALA A 167 -15.13 -6.54 0.21
N VAL A 168 -16.00 -7.55 0.14
CA VAL A 168 -16.69 -7.90 -1.11
C VAL A 168 -17.58 -6.73 -1.53
N LEU A 169 -17.60 -6.41 -2.82
CA LEU A 169 -18.37 -5.26 -3.33
C LEU A 169 -19.86 -5.58 -3.48
N TYR A 170 -20.18 -6.82 -3.82
CA TYR A 170 -21.52 -7.37 -3.99
C TYR A 170 -21.43 -8.90 -4.09
N ASN A 171 -22.57 -9.59 -4.09
CA ASN A 171 -22.64 -11.03 -4.36
C ASN A 171 -23.17 -11.30 -5.77
N ALA A 172 -22.60 -12.30 -6.43
CA ALA A 172 -23.06 -12.79 -7.72
C ALA A 172 -22.66 -14.25 -7.94
N GLN A 173 -23.33 -14.91 -8.88
CA GLN A 173 -22.99 -16.26 -9.30
C GLN A 173 -21.85 -16.30 -10.32
N MET A 174 -21.14 -17.42 -10.39
CA MET A 174 -20.24 -17.71 -11.52
C MET A 174 -21.05 -18.00 -12.79
N ASN A 175 -22.12 -18.80 -12.68
CA ASN A 175 -23.04 -19.16 -13.76
C ASN A 175 -24.47 -19.32 -13.23
N GLU A 176 -25.48 -19.48 -14.08
CA GLU A 176 -26.87 -19.69 -13.63
C GLU A 176 -27.14 -21.13 -13.18
N THR A 177 -26.35 -22.07 -13.68
CA THR A 177 -26.40 -23.50 -13.35
C THR A 177 -25.01 -23.98 -12.97
N ASN A 178 -24.93 -25.18 -12.38
CA ASN A 178 -23.69 -25.79 -11.91
C ASN A 178 -22.86 -26.36 -13.06
N ILE A 179 -22.43 -25.48 -13.95
CA ILE A 179 -21.56 -25.79 -15.09
C ILE A 179 -20.36 -24.85 -15.09
N THR A 180 -19.23 -25.33 -15.59
CA THR A 180 -18.01 -24.53 -15.82
C THR A 180 -17.58 -24.52 -17.28
N THR A 181 -18.46 -24.98 -18.19
CA THR A 181 -18.26 -24.93 -19.64
C THR A 181 -17.83 -23.53 -20.07
N GLY A 182 -16.75 -23.43 -20.86
CA GLY A 182 -16.16 -22.15 -21.25
C GLY A 182 -15.18 -21.56 -20.22
N GLY A 183 -14.92 -22.24 -19.10
CA GLY A 183 -13.97 -21.79 -18.10
C GLY A 183 -14.40 -20.52 -17.38
N TYR A 184 -13.42 -19.75 -16.89
CA TYR A 184 -13.68 -18.46 -16.27
C TYR A 184 -14.20 -17.44 -17.30
N VAL A 185 -13.59 -17.39 -18.48
CA VAL A 185 -13.93 -16.43 -19.54
C VAL A 185 -15.35 -16.63 -20.06
N GLY A 186 -15.79 -17.89 -20.20
CA GLY A 186 -17.14 -18.21 -20.62
C GLY A 186 -18.19 -18.09 -19.51
N SER A 187 -17.79 -17.75 -18.28
CA SER A 187 -18.72 -17.68 -17.16
C SER A 187 -19.58 -16.41 -17.21
N LYS A 188 -20.78 -16.46 -16.61
CA LYS A 188 -21.61 -15.27 -16.38
C LYS A 188 -20.90 -14.24 -15.51
N MET A 189 -20.00 -14.67 -14.62
CA MET A 189 -19.15 -13.76 -13.86
C MET A 189 -18.35 -12.86 -14.78
N TYR A 190 -17.54 -13.45 -15.66
CA TYR A 190 -16.66 -12.68 -16.55
C TYR A 190 -17.44 -11.86 -17.57
N THR A 191 -18.48 -12.44 -18.17
CA THR A 191 -19.23 -11.83 -19.29
C THR A 191 -20.25 -10.79 -18.86
N THR A 192 -20.70 -10.79 -17.60
CA THR A 192 -21.77 -9.89 -17.16
C THR A 192 -21.56 -9.39 -15.74
N ASN A 193 -21.40 -10.30 -14.76
CA ASN A 193 -21.51 -9.87 -13.36
C ASN A 193 -20.32 -9.01 -12.92
N LEU A 194 -19.13 -9.15 -13.52
CA LEU A 194 -17.93 -8.39 -13.19
C LEU A 194 -17.98 -6.92 -13.66
N GLU A 195 -18.90 -6.56 -14.56
CA GLU A 195 -19.05 -5.17 -15.03
C GLU A 195 -19.45 -4.20 -13.91
N ASN A 196 -20.17 -4.69 -12.90
CA ASN A 196 -20.47 -3.88 -11.72
C ASN A 196 -19.19 -3.53 -10.92
N ALA A 197 -18.30 -4.51 -10.70
CA ALA A 197 -17.00 -4.28 -10.08
C ALA A 197 -16.15 -3.29 -10.89
N LYS A 198 -16.11 -3.44 -12.23
CA LYS A 198 -15.43 -2.48 -13.13
C LYS A 198 -15.99 -1.07 -13.00
N THR A 199 -17.32 -0.93 -12.90
CA THR A 199 -17.98 0.37 -12.70
C THR A 199 -17.57 1.01 -11.37
N LEU A 200 -17.57 0.26 -10.27
CA LEU A 200 -17.17 0.76 -8.95
C LEU A 200 -15.68 1.14 -8.91
N VAL A 201 -14.81 0.33 -9.50
CA VAL A 201 -13.37 0.61 -9.61
C VAL A 201 -13.12 1.87 -10.44
N ASN A 202 -13.79 1.99 -11.59
CA ASN A 202 -13.67 3.17 -12.46
C ASN A 202 -14.21 4.44 -11.79
N ALA A 203 -15.27 4.34 -10.97
CA ALA A 203 -15.78 5.45 -10.19
C ALA A 203 -14.79 5.88 -9.10
N ALA A 204 -14.08 4.93 -8.48
CA ALA A 204 -13.13 5.23 -7.40
C ALA A 204 -11.80 5.81 -7.89
N PHE A 205 -11.27 5.31 -9.01
CA PHE A 205 -9.91 5.66 -9.46
C PHE A 205 -9.86 6.37 -10.83
N GLY A 206 -10.96 6.35 -11.60
CA GLY A 206 -11.02 6.83 -12.97
C GLY A 206 -10.52 5.78 -13.96
N ALA A 207 -11.30 5.51 -15.02
CA ALA A 207 -11.01 4.44 -15.99
C ALA A 207 -9.67 4.58 -16.72
N VAL A 208 -9.14 5.81 -16.85
CA VAL A 208 -7.83 6.10 -17.45
C VAL A 208 -6.66 5.70 -16.56
N ASN A 209 -6.90 5.56 -15.25
CA ASN A 209 -5.91 5.19 -14.24
C ASN A 209 -5.97 3.70 -13.87
N ILE A 210 -6.73 2.88 -14.61
CA ILE A 210 -6.73 1.43 -14.45
C ILE A 210 -5.78 0.81 -15.45
N LEU A 211 -4.84 -0.01 -14.96
CA LEU A 211 -3.90 -0.75 -15.78
C LEU A 211 -4.68 -1.63 -16.76
N ASN A 212 -4.27 -1.61 -18.02
CA ASN A 212 -4.60 -2.68 -18.96
C ASN A 212 -3.34 -3.53 -19.16
N HIS A 213 -3.41 -4.81 -18.82
CA HIS A 213 -2.32 -5.77 -19.05
C HIS A 213 -2.84 -7.01 -19.75
N ARG A 214 -1.91 -7.84 -20.20
CA ARG A 214 -2.21 -9.11 -20.85
C ARG A 214 -2.30 -10.20 -19.80
N GLU A 215 -3.48 -10.80 -19.67
CA GLU A 215 -3.77 -11.84 -18.69
C GLU A 215 -4.05 -13.17 -19.39
N LEU A 216 -3.52 -14.27 -18.85
CA LEU A 216 -3.77 -15.61 -19.37
C LEU A 216 -4.94 -16.24 -18.60
N LEU A 217 -6.09 -16.40 -19.26
CA LEU A 217 -7.32 -16.86 -18.61
C LEU A 217 -7.83 -18.17 -19.21
N VAL A 218 -8.38 -19.03 -18.34
CA VAL A 218 -9.01 -20.30 -18.73
C VAL A 218 -10.32 -20.02 -19.47
N ASN A 219 -10.46 -20.56 -20.68
CA ASN A 219 -11.60 -20.34 -21.56
C ASN A 219 -12.30 -21.62 -22.04
N ALA A 220 -11.87 -22.80 -21.55
CA ALA A 220 -12.53 -24.06 -21.84
C ALA A 220 -12.35 -25.08 -20.71
N VAL A 221 -13.36 -25.92 -20.51
CA VAL A 221 -13.36 -27.03 -19.55
C VAL A 221 -13.79 -28.30 -20.27
N SER A 222 -13.03 -29.37 -20.09
CA SER A 222 -13.30 -30.70 -20.68
C SER A 222 -13.18 -31.76 -19.60
N ASN A 223 -14.19 -32.63 -19.47
CA ASN A 223 -14.23 -33.69 -18.43
C ASN A 223 -13.99 -33.18 -17.00
N GLY A 224 -14.43 -31.94 -16.72
CA GLY A 224 -14.26 -31.29 -15.42
C GLY A 224 -12.88 -30.69 -15.16
N TYR A 225 -11.99 -30.65 -16.15
CA TYR A 225 -10.67 -30.04 -16.04
C TYR A 225 -10.57 -28.76 -16.90
N PRO A 226 -9.91 -27.69 -16.41
CA PRO A 226 -9.42 -26.63 -17.28
C PRO A 226 -8.66 -27.24 -18.45
N SER A 227 -9.05 -26.92 -19.69
CA SER A 227 -8.53 -27.60 -20.88
C SER A 227 -7.91 -26.66 -21.91
N ALA A 228 -8.23 -25.38 -21.86
CA ALA A 228 -7.59 -24.35 -22.67
C ALA A 228 -7.63 -22.99 -21.96
N GLY A 229 -6.77 -22.09 -22.43
CA GLY A 229 -6.77 -20.67 -22.07
C GLY A 229 -6.21 -19.83 -23.22
N ALA A 230 -6.43 -18.53 -23.13
CA ALA A 230 -5.94 -17.56 -24.10
C ALA A 230 -5.57 -16.24 -23.42
N TRP A 231 -4.85 -15.40 -24.15
CA TRP A 231 -4.45 -14.08 -23.69
C TRP A 231 -5.54 -13.05 -23.95
N TYR A 232 -5.93 -12.33 -22.90
CA TYR A 232 -6.95 -11.29 -22.94
C TYR A 232 -6.38 -9.96 -22.43
N ASP A 233 -6.96 -8.86 -22.91
CA ASP A 233 -6.77 -7.56 -22.29
C ASP A 233 -7.58 -7.53 -21.00
N SER A 234 -6.91 -7.25 -19.90
CA SER A 234 -7.48 -7.32 -18.57
C SER A 234 -7.26 -6.03 -17.82
N LYS A 235 -8.31 -5.60 -17.10
CA LYS A 235 -8.31 -4.40 -16.26
C LYS A 235 -8.67 -4.69 -14.81
N VAL A 236 -9.72 -5.48 -14.61
CA VAL A 236 -10.29 -5.82 -13.29
C VAL A 236 -10.75 -7.26 -13.38
N GLU A 237 -10.22 -8.12 -12.51
CA GLU A 237 -10.52 -9.56 -12.49
C GLU A 237 -10.80 -10.05 -11.07
N LEU A 238 -11.37 -11.25 -10.95
CA LEU A 238 -11.25 -11.98 -9.70
C LEU A 238 -9.81 -12.50 -9.52
N PRO A 239 -9.25 -12.48 -8.29
CA PRO A 239 -7.95 -13.08 -8.03
C PRO A 239 -8.01 -14.61 -8.21
N ASN A 240 -6.85 -15.23 -8.36
CA ASN A 240 -6.72 -16.70 -8.37
C ASN A 240 -6.22 -17.22 -7.01
N GLU A 241 -6.18 -18.55 -6.86
CA GLU A 241 -5.69 -19.21 -5.65
C GLU A 241 -4.24 -18.85 -5.32
N ILE A 242 -3.36 -18.71 -6.32
CA ILE A 242 -1.95 -18.39 -6.10
C ILE A 242 -1.78 -16.99 -5.53
N MET A 243 -2.50 -15.99 -6.04
CA MET A 243 -2.48 -14.63 -5.50
C MET A 243 -2.89 -14.59 -4.03
N MET A 244 -3.85 -15.42 -3.63
CA MET A 244 -4.37 -15.44 -2.27
C MET A 244 -3.55 -16.32 -1.32
N TYR A 245 -3.13 -17.50 -1.75
CA TYR A 245 -2.56 -18.56 -0.90
C TYR A 245 -1.12 -18.96 -1.27
N GLY A 246 -0.57 -18.43 -2.35
CA GLY A 246 0.77 -18.75 -2.86
C GLY A 246 0.87 -20.08 -3.61
N THR A 247 -0.23 -20.82 -3.73
CA THR A 247 -0.31 -22.10 -4.45
C THR A 247 -1.74 -22.34 -4.92
N TYR A 248 -1.90 -23.23 -5.90
CA TYR A 248 -3.18 -23.89 -6.13
C TYR A 248 -3.51 -24.81 -4.95
N VAL A 249 -4.76 -24.75 -4.49
CA VAL A 249 -5.25 -25.57 -3.38
C VAL A 249 -6.33 -26.53 -3.90
N HIS A 250 -7.28 -26.04 -4.70
CA HIS A 250 -8.36 -26.83 -5.30
C HIS A 250 -8.30 -26.97 -6.81
N THR A 251 -7.62 -26.06 -7.52
CA THR A 251 -7.44 -26.21 -8.97
C THR A 251 -6.86 -27.59 -9.29
N PRO A 252 -7.48 -28.37 -10.19
CA PRO A 252 -7.11 -29.76 -10.40
C PRO A 252 -5.62 -29.93 -10.73
N ALA A 253 -5.00 -30.91 -10.07
CA ALA A 253 -3.67 -31.37 -10.43
C ALA A 253 -3.73 -32.34 -11.62
N GLY A 254 -2.60 -32.47 -12.32
CA GLY A 254 -2.44 -33.54 -13.31
C GLY A 254 -2.42 -34.91 -12.62
N ASN A 255 -3.03 -35.90 -13.27
CA ASN A 255 -3.16 -37.26 -12.73
C ASN A 255 -2.40 -38.32 -13.56
N GLY A 256 -1.48 -37.88 -14.42
CA GLY A 256 -0.72 -38.74 -15.34
C GLY A 256 -1.40 -38.99 -16.69
N THR A 257 -2.71 -38.75 -16.80
CA THR A 257 -3.47 -38.88 -18.06
C THR A 257 -4.01 -37.53 -18.53
N THR A 258 -4.54 -36.74 -17.60
CA THR A 258 -5.00 -35.37 -17.87
C THR A 258 -3.96 -34.39 -17.34
N VAL A 259 -3.60 -33.41 -18.17
CA VAL A 259 -2.78 -32.25 -17.78
C VAL A 259 -3.67 -31.00 -17.82
N PRO A 260 -4.16 -30.52 -16.66
CA PRO A 260 -5.06 -29.38 -16.61
C PRO A 260 -4.35 -28.09 -17.06
N TYR A 261 -5.10 -27.21 -17.73
CA TYR A 261 -4.65 -25.87 -18.10
C TYR A 261 -4.63 -24.96 -16.86
N ARG A 262 -3.59 -25.09 -16.05
CA ARG A 262 -3.38 -24.33 -14.80
C ARG A 262 -2.16 -23.40 -14.88
N TYR A 263 -1.89 -22.87 -16.08
CA TYR A 263 -0.83 -21.89 -16.31
C TYR A 263 -1.36 -20.49 -16.04
N THR A 264 -0.55 -19.65 -15.38
CA THR A 264 -0.92 -18.26 -15.11
C THR A 264 0.33 -17.41 -14.96
N ILE A 265 0.20 -16.12 -15.27
CA ILE A 265 1.25 -15.13 -14.95
C ILE A 265 1.20 -14.71 -13.48
N ASP A 266 0.08 -14.97 -12.80
CA ASP A 266 -0.16 -14.67 -11.40
C ASP A 266 0.47 -15.73 -10.50
N LYS A 267 1.79 -15.79 -10.55
CA LYS A 267 2.62 -16.92 -10.09
C LYS A 267 3.10 -16.83 -8.63
N THR A 268 2.72 -15.80 -7.87
CA THR A 268 3.15 -15.65 -6.47
C THR A 268 2.01 -15.17 -5.58
N GLN A 269 2.10 -15.43 -4.28
CA GLN A 269 1.20 -14.80 -3.32
C GLN A 269 1.39 -13.27 -3.37
N LEU A 270 0.28 -12.54 -3.34
CA LEU A 270 0.29 -11.08 -3.22
C LEU A 270 1.05 -10.68 -1.95
N ALA A 271 1.88 -9.64 -2.07
CA ALA A 271 2.80 -9.23 -1.02
C ALA A 271 2.10 -8.99 0.32
N LEU A 272 0.94 -8.34 0.33
CA LEU A 272 0.18 -8.10 1.56
C LEU A 272 -0.28 -9.39 2.23
N MET A 273 -0.78 -10.36 1.45
CA MET A 273 -1.26 -11.64 1.97
C MET A 273 -0.10 -12.48 2.52
N ARG A 274 1.09 -12.35 1.93
CA ARG A 274 2.31 -12.97 2.44
C ARG A 274 2.80 -12.33 3.75
N LEU A 275 2.79 -11.00 3.84
CA LEU A 275 3.25 -10.28 5.04
C LEU A 275 2.24 -10.39 6.20
N TYR A 276 0.95 -10.33 5.88
CA TYR A 276 -0.16 -10.30 6.83
C TYR A 276 -1.33 -11.15 6.32
N PRO A 277 -1.29 -12.49 6.51
CA PRO A 277 -2.29 -13.43 5.99
C PRO A 277 -3.74 -13.12 6.36
N ARG A 278 -3.99 -12.34 7.42
CA ARG A 278 -5.35 -11.86 7.75
C ARG A 278 -6.05 -11.12 6.61
N PHE A 279 -5.29 -10.49 5.69
CA PHE A 279 -5.84 -9.76 4.55
C PHE A 279 -6.28 -10.65 3.39
N ILE A 280 -6.02 -11.96 3.44
CA ILE A 280 -6.68 -12.94 2.56
C ILE A 280 -8.20 -12.79 2.70
N ASN A 281 -8.70 -12.61 3.93
CA ASN A 281 -10.11 -12.42 4.21
C ASN A 281 -10.34 -11.45 5.40
N PRO A 282 -10.18 -10.12 5.21
CA PRO A 282 -10.17 -9.17 6.31
C PRO A 282 -11.54 -9.03 7.01
N HIS A 283 -12.63 -9.38 6.32
CA HIS A 283 -14.01 -9.27 6.83
C HIS A 283 -14.73 -10.61 7.01
N ARG A 284 -14.04 -11.75 6.88
CA ARG A 284 -14.65 -13.08 6.98
C ARG A 284 -15.85 -13.23 6.03
N GLN A 285 -15.63 -13.03 4.74
CA GLN A 285 -16.64 -13.14 3.70
C GLN A 285 -16.30 -14.27 2.72
N ASN A 286 -17.32 -14.90 2.14
CA ASN A 286 -17.13 -15.79 1.01
C ASN A 286 -16.89 -14.95 -0.24
N GLN A 287 -15.83 -15.25 -0.99
CA GLN A 287 -15.47 -14.49 -2.18
C GLN A 287 -14.92 -15.41 -3.27
N TRP A 288 -15.44 -15.25 -4.48
CA TRP A 288 -15.05 -16.06 -5.62
C TRP A 288 -13.58 -15.85 -6.00
N LEU A 289 -12.96 -16.93 -6.47
CA LEU A 289 -11.70 -16.92 -7.19
C LEU A 289 -11.96 -17.40 -8.61
N ARG A 290 -11.14 -16.97 -9.58
CA ARG A 290 -11.36 -17.29 -10.99
C ARG A 290 -11.07 -18.75 -11.36
N ASP A 291 -10.51 -19.54 -10.45
CA ASP A 291 -10.05 -20.90 -10.76
C ASP A 291 -11.20 -21.91 -10.85
N VAL A 292 -11.18 -22.71 -11.93
CA VAL A 292 -12.10 -23.84 -12.12
C VAL A 292 -11.62 -25.03 -11.31
N VAL A 293 -12.51 -25.60 -10.50
CA VAL A 293 -12.22 -26.77 -9.66
C VAL A 293 -12.77 -28.07 -10.26
N SER A 294 -13.91 -28.01 -10.92
CA SER A 294 -14.55 -29.18 -11.54
C SER A 294 -15.46 -28.77 -12.70
N GLY A 295 -16.21 -29.71 -13.27
CA GLY A 295 -17.25 -29.42 -14.26
C GLY A 295 -18.42 -28.58 -13.72
N ALA A 296 -18.51 -28.41 -12.40
CA ALA A 296 -19.62 -27.73 -11.71
C ALA A 296 -19.18 -26.65 -10.71
N ASN A 297 -17.90 -26.57 -10.35
CA ASN A 297 -17.43 -25.76 -9.22
C ASN A 297 -16.26 -24.84 -9.59
N PHE A 298 -16.24 -23.67 -8.94
CA PHE A 298 -15.11 -22.74 -8.91
C PHE A 298 -14.54 -22.63 -7.49
N ALA A 299 -13.29 -22.18 -7.40
CA ALA A 299 -12.62 -21.93 -6.13
C ALA A 299 -13.15 -20.64 -5.48
N TYR A 300 -13.11 -20.58 -4.16
CA TYR A 300 -13.48 -19.39 -3.40
C TYR A 300 -12.68 -19.32 -2.09
N VAL A 301 -12.55 -18.13 -1.51
CA VAL A 301 -12.04 -17.97 -0.14
C VAL A 301 -13.20 -18.09 0.82
N ASN A 302 -13.08 -18.97 1.82
CA ASN A 302 -14.13 -19.28 2.77
C ASN A 302 -14.17 -18.32 3.97
N TYR A 303 -15.37 -17.96 4.41
CA TYR A 303 -15.63 -17.06 5.55
C TYR A 303 -15.19 -17.60 6.92
N LEU A 304 -15.06 -18.92 7.07
CA LEU A 304 -14.61 -19.59 8.30
C LEU A 304 -13.09 -19.53 8.47
N GLY A 305 -12.33 -19.09 7.46
CA GLY A 305 -10.88 -18.89 7.55
C GLY A 305 -10.03 -20.11 7.21
N TYR A 306 -10.63 -21.19 6.71
CA TYR A 306 -9.87 -22.29 6.10
C TYR A 306 -9.25 -21.85 4.76
N THR A 307 -8.21 -22.55 4.31
CA THR A 307 -7.69 -22.43 2.92
C THR A 307 -8.83 -22.61 1.92
N SER A 308 -8.68 -22.10 0.68
CA SER A 308 -9.79 -21.99 -0.30
C SER A 308 -10.73 -23.19 -0.27
N GLY A 309 -12.03 -22.95 -0.44
CA GLY A 309 -13.00 -24.00 -0.70
C GLY A 309 -13.34 -24.06 -2.19
N TYR A 310 -14.23 -24.97 -2.55
CA TYR A 310 -14.92 -24.94 -3.85
C TYR A 310 -16.42 -24.89 -3.62
N HIS A 311 -17.14 -24.21 -4.51
CA HIS A 311 -18.58 -24.08 -4.42
C HIS A 311 -19.21 -24.16 -5.81
N ALA A 312 -20.49 -24.55 -5.87
CA ALA A 312 -21.17 -24.78 -7.12
C ALA A 312 -21.36 -23.45 -7.88
N ALA A 313 -21.24 -23.48 -9.20
CA ALA A 313 -21.17 -22.25 -10.01
C ALA A 313 -22.44 -21.39 -9.92
N SER A 314 -23.59 -21.98 -9.58
CA SER A 314 -24.87 -21.27 -9.42
C SER A 314 -25.07 -20.58 -8.07
N ASP A 315 -24.14 -20.72 -7.14
CA ASP A 315 -24.27 -20.09 -5.82
C ASP A 315 -23.85 -18.61 -5.87
N SER A 316 -24.50 -17.79 -5.05
CA SER A 316 -24.20 -16.36 -4.99
C SER A 316 -23.20 -16.07 -3.88
N LEU A 317 -21.94 -15.79 -4.23
CA LEU A 317 -20.87 -15.44 -3.31
C LEU A 317 -20.27 -14.07 -3.67
N GLY A 318 -19.42 -13.55 -2.78
CA GLY A 318 -18.86 -12.21 -2.91
C GLY A 318 -17.93 -12.03 -4.10
N VAL A 319 -17.99 -10.85 -4.69
CA VAL A 319 -17.09 -10.37 -5.75
C VAL A 319 -16.11 -9.39 -5.13
N ARG A 320 -14.84 -9.79 -5.03
CA ARG A 320 -13.74 -8.95 -4.54
C ARG A 320 -12.64 -8.93 -5.60
N PRO A 321 -12.62 -7.93 -6.49
CA PRO A 321 -11.69 -7.90 -7.60
C PRO A 321 -10.27 -7.53 -7.18
N VAL A 322 -9.32 -7.84 -8.05
CA VAL A 322 -7.94 -7.36 -8.05
C VAL A 322 -7.68 -6.60 -9.36
N PHE A 323 -6.97 -5.48 -9.28
CA PHE A 323 -6.68 -4.62 -10.43
C PHE A 323 -5.43 -3.76 -10.21
N GLY A 324 -4.87 -3.25 -11.30
CA GLY A 324 -3.74 -2.32 -11.26
C GLY A 324 -4.19 -0.86 -11.33
N VAL A 325 -3.60 0.01 -10.52
CA VAL A 325 -3.75 1.47 -10.60
C VAL A 325 -2.45 2.08 -11.15
N VAL A 326 -2.59 2.91 -12.18
CA VAL A 326 -1.50 3.61 -12.86
C VAL A 326 -1.61 5.12 -12.67
N GLY A 327 -0.48 5.82 -12.82
CA GLY A 327 -0.37 7.28 -12.68
C GLY A 327 -0.76 8.06 -13.92
#